data_AF-A0A7S3GWY3-F1
#
_entry.id   AF-A0A7S3GWY3-F1
#
_cell.length_a   1.000
_cell.length_b   1.000
_cell.length_c   1.000
_cell.angle_alpha   90.00
_cell.angle_beta   90.00
_cell.angle_gamma   90.00
#
_symmetry.space_group_name_H-M   'P 1'
#
loop_
_entity.id
_entity.type
_entity.pdbx_description
1 polymer ?
#
loop_
_entity_poly.entity_id
_entity_poly.type
_entity_poly.pdbx_seq_one_letter_code
_entity_poly.pdbx_strand_id
1 'polypeptide(L)'
;MNAPVMVLNANTKRESGRTAQLNNIQAAKAVADIIRTTLGPRSMLKMLLDPMGGIVMTNDGNCILREVDVSHPAAKSMIELSRAQDEEVGDGTTSVIILSGEILAIAEPLLERNFHPTVIVRGFLRALQTALDTCNKISRTIDVNNTAEMREIVTSAIGTKFSSRWGDQMVDIAIKAVKKVVTKRGDYTEVDVKRYVRIEKIPGGELSECQVLDGVMFNKDVTHAKMRRRIENPRILLLDCPLEYKKGEST
;
A
#
# COMPACT_ATOMS: atom_id res chain seq x y z
N MET A 1 -27.88 38.14 -26.82
CA MET A 1 -26.90 37.10 -26.44
C MET A 1 -26.58 37.29 -24.98
N ASN A 2 -27.16 36.50 -24.08
CA ASN A 2 -26.86 36.57 -22.65
C ASN A 2 -25.45 36.05 -22.43
N ALA A 3 -24.51 36.95 -22.13
CA ALA A 3 -23.23 36.57 -21.58
C ALA A 3 -23.47 35.82 -20.26
N PRO A 4 -22.81 34.68 -20.01
CA PRO A 4 -23.02 33.92 -18.78
C PRO A 4 -22.59 34.78 -17.58
N VAL A 5 -23.53 35.07 -16.68
CA VAL A 5 -23.28 35.77 -15.42
C VAL A 5 -22.43 34.85 -14.55
N MET A 6 -21.15 35.18 -14.41
CA MET A 6 -20.20 34.42 -13.61
C MET A 6 -20.30 34.89 -12.15
N VAL A 7 -21.05 34.16 -11.33
CA VAL A 7 -21.12 34.40 -9.87
C VAL A 7 -19.82 33.85 -9.26
N LEU A 8 -18.82 34.73 -9.07
CA LEU A 8 -17.57 34.39 -8.39
C LEU A 8 -17.64 34.80 -6.93
N ASN A 9 -17.29 33.88 -6.03
CA ASN A 9 -17.11 34.19 -4.63
C ASN A 9 -15.85 35.08 -4.48
N ALA A 10 -15.94 36.21 -3.77
CA ALA A 10 -14.89 37.24 -3.77
C ALA A 10 -13.50 36.75 -3.27
N ASN A 11 -13.46 35.65 -2.53
CA ASN A 11 -12.23 35.05 -1.99
C ASN A 11 -11.63 33.91 -2.86
N THR A 12 -12.19 33.64 -4.04
CA THR A 12 -11.73 32.51 -4.88
C THR A 12 -10.55 32.95 -5.74
N LYS A 13 -9.35 32.47 -5.42
CA LYS A 13 -8.18 32.60 -6.31
C LYS A 13 -8.27 31.53 -7.40
N ARG A 14 -8.23 31.95 -8.66
CA ARG A 14 -8.24 31.04 -9.81
C ARG A 14 -6.90 31.12 -10.53
N GLU A 15 -6.20 30.00 -10.59
CA GLU A 15 -5.04 29.84 -11.46
C GLU A 15 -5.49 29.29 -12.81
N SER A 16 -4.92 29.79 -13.90
CA SER A 16 -5.32 29.41 -15.25
C SER A 16 -4.13 29.29 -16.20
N GLY A 17 -4.28 28.49 -17.24
CA GLY A 17 -3.26 28.31 -18.28
C GLY A 17 -2.01 27.60 -17.78
N ARG A 18 -0.85 28.08 -18.26
CA ARG A 18 0.45 27.42 -18.10
C ARG A 18 1.01 27.50 -16.68
N THR A 19 0.71 28.57 -15.94
CA THR A 19 1.08 28.70 -14.52
C THR A 19 0.46 27.59 -13.67
N ALA A 20 -0.82 27.26 -13.89
CA ALA A 20 -1.46 26.15 -13.19
C ALA A 20 -0.81 24.80 -13.53
N GLN A 21 -0.40 24.59 -14.79
CA GLN A 21 0.30 23.37 -15.21
C GLN A 21 1.67 23.23 -14.55
N LEU A 22 2.45 24.31 -14.51
CA LEU A 22 3.75 24.32 -13.85
C LEU A 22 3.62 24.10 -12.34
N ASN A 23 2.65 24.74 -11.69
CA ASN A 23 2.37 24.53 -10.26
C ASN A 23 2.00 23.08 -9.96
N ASN A 24 1.20 22.44 -10.82
CA ASN A 24 0.88 21.00 -10.70
C ASN A 24 2.14 20.13 -10.79
N ILE A 25 3.02 20.40 -11.75
CA ILE A 25 4.27 19.65 -11.93
C ILE A 25 5.19 19.84 -10.73
N GLN A 26 5.36 21.08 -10.26
CA GLN A 26 6.19 21.38 -9.09
C GLN A 26 5.68 20.69 -7.83
N ALA A 27 4.37 20.69 -7.61
CA ALA A 27 3.76 19.99 -6.48
C ALA A 27 4.01 18.47 -6.53
N ALA A 28 3.83 17.84 -7.69
CA ALA A 28 4.09 16.41 -7.85
C ALA A 28 5.58 16.07 -7.68
N LYS A 29 6.47 16.91 -8.21
CA LYS A 29 7.92 16.78 -8.06
C LYS A 29 8.35 16.90 -6.60
N ALA A 30 7.80 17.87 -5.87
CA ALA A 30 8.08 18.03 -4.44
C ALA A 30 7.71 16.78 -3.63
N VAL A 31 6.55 16.16 -3.92
CA VAL A 31 6.16 14.88 -3.28
C VAL A 31 7.13 13.77 -3.61
N ALA A 32 7.54 13.63 -4.88
CA ALA A 32 8.53 12.63 -5.30
C ALA A 32 9.89 12.84 -4.62
N ASP A 33 10.35 14.09 -4.50
CA ASP A 33 11.63 14.42 -3.88
C ASP A 33 11.65 14.16 -2.37
N ILE A 34 10.50 14.26 -1.69
CA ILE A 34 10.36 13.85 -0.28
C ILE A 34 10.71 12.38 -0.12
N ILE A 35 10.24 11.48 -0.98
CA ILE A 35 10.43 10.03 -0.80
C ILE A 35 11.60 9.45 -1.62
N ARG A 36 12.26 10.26 -2.45
CA ARG A 36 13.36 9.81 -3.34
C ARG A 36 14.46 9.06 -2.60
N THR A 37 14.76 9.45 -1.35
CA THR A 37 15.80 8.81 -0.52
C THR A 37 15.39 7.48 0.12
N THR A 38 14.13 7.06 -0.05
CA THR A 38 13.62 5.80 0.51
C THR A 38 13.58 4.66 -0.52
N LEU A 39 13.99 4.92 -1.77
CA LEU A 39 14.05 3.91 -2.81
C LEU A 39 15.35 3.09 -2.73
N GLY A 40 15.21 1.76 -2.82
CA GLY A 40 16.32 0.82 -2.95
C GLY A 40 16.82 0.22 -1.63
N PRO A 41 17.79 -0.73 -1.67
CA PRO A 41 18.25 -1.48 -0.50
C PRO A 41 19.08 -0.65 0.48
N ARG A 42 19.57 0.53 0.05
CA ARG A 42 20.23 1.52 0.91
C ARG A 42 19.32 2.71 1.19
N SER A 43 18.01 2.46 1.32
CA SER A 43 17.03 3.47 1.69
C SER A 43 17.36 4.05 3.07
N MET A 44 17.22 5.37 3.21
CA MET A 44 17.32 6.03 4.51
C MET A 44 15.97 6.00 5.23
N LEU A 45 15.98 5.73 6.53
CA LEU A 45 14.79 5.87 7.37
C LEU A 45 14.44 7.35 7.53
N LYS A 46 13.14 7.67 7.47
CA LYS A 46 12.62 9.00 7.77
C LYS A 46 11.92 8.97 9.11
N MET A 47 12.28 9.95 9.94
CA MET A 47 11.60 10.22 11.20
C MET A 47 10.52 11.27 10.94
N LEU A 48 9.28 10.90 11.22
CA LEU A 48 8.11 11.76 11.13
C LEU A 48 7.64 12.07 12.56
N LEU A 49 7.24 13.32 12.77
CA LEU A 49 6.73 13.79 14.04
C LEU A 49 5.25 14.13 13.88
N ASP A 50 4.41 13.41 14.60
CA ASP A 50 2.98 13.68 14.61
C ASP A 50 2.68 14.96 15.41
N PRO A 51 1.57 15.66 15.13
CA PRO A 51 1.14 16.82 15.93
C PRO A 51 0.93 16.50 17.41
N MET A 52 0.66 15.22 17.73
CA MET A 52 0.48 14.70 19.09
C MET A 52 1.81 14.30 19.77
N GLY A 53 2.96 14.48 19.11
CA GLY A 53 4.28 14.09 19.62
C GLY A 53 4.64 12.61 19.44
N GLY A 54 3.83 11.86 18.67
CA GLY A 54 4.20 10.51 18.22
C GLY A 54 5.38 10.57 17.26
N ILE A 55 6.31 9.64 17.38
CA ILE A 55 7.46 9.52 16.48
C ILE A 55 7.29 8.26 15.64
N VAL A 56 7.14 8.43 14.33
CA VAL A 56 7.07 7.32 13.37
C VAL A 56 8.36 7.30 12.57
N MET A 57 9.13 6.21 12.69
CA MET A 57 10.34 6.00 11.90
C MET A 57 10.09 4.90 10.87
N THR A 58 10.12 5.26 9.59
CA THR A 58 9.88 4.29 8.50
C THR A 58 10.60 4.70 7.22
N ASN A 59 10.90 3.72 6.38
CA ASN A 59 11.32 3.92 4.99
C ASN A 59 10.19 3.62 3.99
N ASP A 60 9.03 3.14 4.45
CA ASP A 60 7.92 2.86 3.55
C ASP A 60 7.30 4.18 3.04
N GLY A 61 7.40 4.40 1.73
CA GLY A 61 6.94 5.64 1.10
C GLY A 61 5.46 5.89 1.31
N ASN A 62 4.62 4.85 1.26
CA ASN A 62 3.19 5.01 1.45
C ASN A 62 2.85 5.38 2.90
N CYS A 63 3.54 4.81 3.90
CA CYS A 63 3.40 5.22 5.29
C CYS A 63 3.83 6.69 5.48
N ILE A 64 4.93 7.12 4.85
CA ILE A 64 5.38 8.51 4.90
C ILE A 64 4.33 9.45 4.30
N LEU A 65 3.84 9.13 3.10
CA LEU A 65 2.86 9.96 2.38
C LEU A 65 1.49 10.02 3.08
N ARG A 66 1.17 9.08 3.97
CA ARG A 66 -0.06 9.13 4.78
C ARG A 66 0.01 10.16 5.90
N GLU A 67 1.20 10.41 6.46
CA GLU A 67 1.40 11.36 7.56
C GLU A 67 1.68 12.80 7.06
N VAL A 68 2.06 12.96 5.78
CA VAL A 68 2.31 14.29 5.22
C VAL A 68 0.99 14.96 4.84
N ASP A 69 0.65 16.06 5.51
CA ASP A 69 -0.46 16.93 5.11
C ASP A 69 -0.05 17.83 3.94
N VAL A 70 -0.80 17.76 2.84
CA VAL A 70 -0.51 18.55 1.63
C VAL A 70 -1.73 19.35 1.20
N SER A 71 -1.51 20.64 0.94
CA SER A 71 -2.56 21.58 0.51
C SER A 71 -2.89 21.47 -0.98
N HIS A 72 -1.88 21.27 -1.83
CA HIS A 72 -2.03 21.33 -3.29
C HIS A 72 -2.74 20.08 -3.85
N PRO A 73 -3.77 20.22 -4.72
CA PRO A 73 -4.58 19.10 -5.19
C PRO A 73 -3.79 18.07 -6.01
N ALA A 74 -2.86 18.49 -6.86
CA ALA A 74 -2.03 17.56 -7.63
C ALA A 74 -1.19 16.64 -6.71
N ALA A 75 -0.72 17.14 -5.57
CA ALA A 75 0.00 16.34 -4.60
C ALA A 75 -0.92 15.37 -3.85
N LYS A 76 -2.17 15.77 -3.55
CA LYS A 76 -3.18 14.84 -3.00
C LYS A 76 -3.44 13.66 -3.94
N SER A 77 -3.56 13.92 -5.24
CA SER A 77 -3.71 12.85 -6.24
C SER A 77 -2.50 11.91 -6.30
N MET A 78 -1.28 12.43 -6.09
CA MET A 78 -0.08 11.57 -5.95
C MET A 78 -0.16 10.68 -4.70
N ILE A 79 -0.61 11.22 -3.56
CA ILE A 79 -0.77 10.42 -2.33
C ILE A 79 -1.84 9.33 -2.52
N GLU A 80 -2.96 9.65 -3.18
CA GLU A 80 -4.01 8.68 -3.52
C GLU A 80 -3.49 7.57 -4.44
N LEU A 81 -2.66 7.92 -5.43
CA LEU A 81 -1.99 6.94 -6.29
C LEU A 81 -1.13 5.95 -5.50
N SER A 82 -0.37 6.45 -4.50
CA SER A 82 0.42 5.59 -3.61
C SER A 82 -0.46 4.64 -2.80
N ARG A 83 -1.63 5.10 -2.34
CA ARG A 83 -2.57 4.26 -1.58
C ARG A 83 -3.18 3.17 -2.45
N ALA A 84 -3.59 3.49 -3.68
CA ALA A 84 -4.11 2.50 -4.61
C ALA A 84 -3.07 1.42 -4.94
N GLN A 85 -1.82 1.80 -5.16
CA GLN A 85 -0.74 0.86 -5.42
C GLN A 85 -0.47 -0.08 -4.23
N ASP A 86 -0.51 0.47 -3.01
CA ASP A 86 -0.35 -0.29 -1.76
C ASP A 86 -1.47 -1.32 -1.56
N GLU A 87 -2.71 -0.98 -1.94
CA GLU A 87 -3.85 -1.88 -1.83
C GLU A 87 -3.84 -3.01 -2.86
N GLU A 88 -3.40 -2.74 -4.09
CA GLU A 88 -3.41 -3.73 -5.18
C GLU A 88 -2.26 -4.74 -5.09
N VAL A 89 -1.02 -4.27 -4.85
CA VAL A 89 0.17 -5.15 -4.87
C VAL A 89 1.01 -5.09 -3.60
N GLY A 90 0.86 -4.04 -2.78
CA GLY A 90 1.62 -3.87 -1.53
C GLY A 90 3.11 -3.54 -1.68
N ASP A 91 3.64 -3.47 -2.90
CA ASP A 91 5.03 -3.08 -3.19
C ASP A 91 5.11 -2.06 -4.34
N GLY A 92 6.26 -1.40 -4.47
CA GLY A 92 6.51 -0.42 -5.54
C GLY A 92 5.82 0.93 -5.34
N THR A 93 5.26 1.20 -4.16
CA THR A 93 4.60 2.47 -3.82
C THR A 93 5.54 3.66 -4.03
N THR A 94 6.79 3.56 -3.58
CA THR A 94 7.83 4.58 -3.78
C THR A 94 8.21 4.74 -5.25
N SER A 95 8.40 3.64 -5.96
CA SER A 95 8.80 3.62 -7.37
C SER A 95 7.77 4.31 -8.26
N VAL A 96 6.48 4.05 -8.05
CA VAL A 96 5.39 4.67 -8.83
C VAL A 96 5.41 6.18 -8.66
N ILE A 97 5.51 6.68 -7.43
CA ILE A 97 5.49 8.12 -7.15
C ILE A 97 6.72 8.83 -7.71
N ILE A 98 7.91 8.23 -7.57
CA ILE A 98 9.15 8.80 -8.12
C ILE A 98 9.07 8.83 -9.66
N LEU A 99 8.62 7.74 -10.28
CA LEU A 99 8.48 7.67 -11.74
C LEU A 99 7.47 8.68 -12.26
N SER A 100 6.31 8.81 -11.62
CA SER A 100 5.29 9.81 -11.96
C SER A 100 5.81 11.24 -11.85
N GLY A 101 6.55 11.55 -10.77
CA GLY A 101 7.18 12.86 -10.59
C GLY A 101 8.21 13.17 -11.67
N GLU A 102 9.03 12.20 -12.05
CA GLU A 102 10.08 12.38 -13.06
C GLU A 102 9.50 12.50 -14.49
N ILE A 103 8.45 11.74 -14.82
CA ILE A 103 7.72 11.89 -16.10
C ILE A 103 7.15 13.31 -16.24
N LEU A 104 6.60 13.86 -15.16
CA LEU A 104 6.09 15.24 -15.15
C LEU A 104 7.22 16.27 -15.26
N ALA A 105 8.37 16.03 -14.65
CA ALA A 105 9.55 16.88 -14.79
C ALA A 105 10.09 16.90 -16.23
N ILE A 106 10.05 15.76 -16.94
CA ILE A 106 10.42 15.68 -18.36
C ILE A 106 9.38 16.40 -19.26
N ALA A 107 8.12 16.46 -18.83
CA ALA A 107 7.08 17.16 -19.55
C ALA A 107 7.20 18.70 -19.46
N GLU A 108 7.79 19.23 -18.40
CA GLU A 108 8.01 20.67 -18.17
C GLU A 108 8.67 21.38 -19.39
N PRO A 109 9.85 20.97 -19.89
CA PRO A 109 10.48 21.62 -21.05
C PRO A 109 9.68 21.46 -22.36
N LEU A 110 8.83 20.42 -22.47
CA LEU A 110 7.95 20.23 -23.63
C LEU A 110 6.80 21.25 -23.61
N LEU A 111 6.23 21.49 -22.43
CA LEU A 111 5.28 22.58 -22.24
C LEU A 111 5.96 23.93 -22.47
N GLU A 112 7.25 24.06 -22.16
CA GLU A 112 7.98 25.30 -22.40
C GLU A 112 8.08 25.67 -23.88
N ARG A 113 8.28 24.65 -24.71
CA ARG A 113 8.33 24.73 -26.18
C ARG A 113 6.95 24.86 -26.84
N ASN A 114 5.89 25.13 -26.07
CA ASN A 114 4.50 25.30 -26.54
C ASN A 114 3.89 24.07 -27.22
N PHE A 115 4.29 22.85 -26.84
CA PHE A 115 3.52 21.67 -27.22
C PHE A 115 2.20 21.61 -26.46
N HIS A 116 1.10 21.31 -27.17
CA HIS A 116 -0.20 21.12 -26.53
C HIS A 116 -0.16 19.87 -25.62
N PRO A 117 -0.63 19.94 -24.36
CA PRO A 117 -0.55 18.82 -23.41
C PRO A 117 -1.10 17.50 -23.94
N THR A 118 -2.19 17.55 -24.72
CA THR A 118 -2.79 16.37 -25.37
C THR A 118 -1.82 15.60 -26.26
N VAL A 119 -0.89 16.30 -26.94
CA VAL A 119 0.12 15.66 -27.79
C VAL A 119 1.14 14.91 -26.94
N ILE A 120 1.56 15.52 -25.82
CA ILE A 120 2.49 14.92 -24.85
C ILE A 120 1.86 13.66 -24.23
N VAL A 121 0.61 13.77 -23.74
CA VAL A 121 -0.13 12.64 -23.16
C VAL A 121 -0.30 11.49 -24.16
N ARG A 122 -0.64 11.79 -25.42
CA ARG A 122 -0.73 10.77 -26.47
C ARG A 122 0.63 10.09 -26.72
N GLY A 123 1.72 10.84 -26.65
CA GLY A 123 3.08 10.30 -26.73
C GLY A 123 3.39 9.34 -25.58
N PHE A 124 3.08 9.74 -24.34
CA PHE A 124 3.29 8.91 -23.16
C PHE A 124 2.43 7.64 -23.17
N LEU A 125 1.17 7.70 -23.61
CA LEU A 125 0.34 6.50 -23.73
C LEU A 125 0.89 5.49 -24.74
N ARG A 126 1.44 5.96 -25.87
CA ARG A 126 2.12 5.09 -26.85
C ARG A 126 3.41 4.49 -26.28
N ALA A 127 4.19 5.30 -25.55
CA ALA A 127 5.40 4.82 -24.88
C ALA A 127 5.07 3.78 -23.81
N LEU A 128 4.00 3.97 -23.04
CA LEU A 128 3.52 3.02 -22.03
C LEU A 128 3.22 1.66 -22.64
N GLN A 129 2.48 1.62 -23.76
CA GLN A 129 2.17 0.36 -24.44
C GLN A 129 3.44 -0.38 -24.89
N THR A 130 4.38 0.35 -25.49
CA THR A 130 5.67 -0.21 -25.92
C THR A 130 6.51 -0.72 -24.74
N ALA A 131 6.48 -0.01 -23.61
CA ALA A 131 7.17 -0.41 -22.40
C ALA A 131 6.58 -1.71 -21.82
N LEU A 132 5.25 -1.83 -21.76
CA LEU A 132 4.58 -3.06 -21.32
C LEU A 132 4.90 -4.26 -22.22
N ASP A 133 4.87 -4.08 -23.54
CA ASP A 133 5.25 -5.12 -24.49
C ASP A 133 6.71 -5.56 -24.32
N THR A 134 7.59 -4.63 -23.98
CA THR A 134 9.01 -4.92 -23.73
C THR A 134 9.21 -5.65 -22.41
N CYS A 135 8.50 -5.25 -21.35
CA CYS A 135 8.50 -5.97 -20.07
C CYS A 135 8.04 -7.43 -20.23
N ASN A 136 7.00 -7.68 -21.05
CA ASN A 136 6.52 -9.02 -21.34
C ASN A 136 7.51 -9.88 -22.14
N LYS A 137 8.41 -9.27 -22.92
CA LYS A 137 9.47 -9.98 -23.65
C LYS A 137 10.66 -10.35 -22.76
N ILE A 138 10.92 -9.53 -21.75
CA ILE A 138 12.05 -9.71 -20.82
C ILE A 138 11.64 -10.61 -19.63
N SER A 139 10.35 -10.70 -19.33
CA SER A 139 9.83 -11.49 -18.23
C SER A 139 10.16 -12.97 -18.40
N ARG A 140 10.45 -13.62 -17.28
CA ARG A 140 10.68 -15.06 -17.21
C ARG A 140 9.54 -15.69 -16.42
N THR A 141 9.07 -16.84 -16.90
CA THR A 141 8.09 -17.65 -16.17
C THR A 141 8.77 -18.33 -14.99
N ILE A 142 8.12 -18.30 -13.83
CA ILE A 142 8.61 -18.87 -12.58
C ILE A 142 7.64 -19.97 -12.15
N ASP A 143 8.16 -21.07 -11.59
CA ASP A 143 7.31 -22.12 -11.02
C ASP A 143 6.91 -21.77 -9.58
N VAL A 144 5.62 -21.49 -9.38
CA VAL A 144 5.04 -21.12 -8.08
C VAL A 144 5.13 -22.25 -7.05
N ASN A 145 5.26 -23.51 -7.49
CA ASN A 145 5.37 -24.64 -6.57
C ASN A 145 6.79 -24.80 -6.01
N ASN A 146 7.81 -24.27 -6.70
CA ASN A 146 9.19 -24.35 -6.26
C ASN A 146 9.44 -23.40 -5.07
N THR A 147 9.58 -23.98 -3.88
CA THR A 147 9.83 -23.20 -2.66
C THR A 147 11.16 -22.46 -2.66
N ALA A 148 12.17 -22.97 -3.35
CA ALA A 148 13.49 -22.34 -3.38
C ALA A 148 13.46 -21.04 -4.19
N GLU A 149 12.87 -21.08 -5.40
CA GLU A 149 12.68 -19.89 -6.23
C GLU A 149 11.78 -18.85 -5.55
N MET A 150 10.67 -19.29 -4.93
CA MET A 150 9.80 -18.40 -4.16
C MET A 150 10.52 -17.75 -2.98
N ARG A 151 11.45 -18.48 -2.34
CA ARG A 151 12.28 -17.94 -1.25
C ARG A 151 13.17 -16.81 -1.75
N GLU A 152 13.83 -16.97 -2.89
CA GLU A 152 14.68 -15.92 -3.47
C GLU A 152 13.89 -14.65 -3.79
N ILE A 153 12.69 -14.81 -4.37
CA ILE A 153 11.82 -13.68 -4.74
C ILE A 153 11.38 -12.89 -3.50
N VAL A 154 10.87 -13.58 -2.48
CA VAL A 154 10.41 -12.94 -1.23
C VAL A 154 11.59 -12.32 -0.48
N THR A 155 12.78 -12.95 -0.53
CA THR A 155 14.00 -12.38 0.05
C THR A 155 14.38 -11.06 -0.61
N SER A 156 14.27 -10.97 -1.95
CA SER A 156 14.53 -9.73 -2.68
C SER A 156 13.58 -8.59 -2.26
N ALA A 157 12.30 -8.90 -2.01
CA ALA A 157 11.32 -7.91 -1.57
C ALA A 157 11.58 -7.43 -0.12
N ILE A 158 11.92 -8.35 0.78
CA ILE A 158 12.18 -8.05 2.20
C ILE A 158 13.49 -7.27 2.40
N GLY A 159 14.49 -7.50 1.54
CA GLY A 159 15.83 -6.93 1.69
C GLY A 159 15.89 -5.40 1.71
N THR A 160 14.84 -4.71 1.26
CA THR A 160 14.76 -3.23 1.29
C THR A 160 14.17 -2.66 2.59
N LYS A 161 13.49 -3.47 3.41
CA LYS A 161 12.73 -2.98 4.58
C LYS A 161 13.31 -3.42 5.92
N PHE A 162 13.83 -4.64 6.02
CA PHE A 162 14.20 -5.22 7.31
C PHE A 162 15.68 -5.57 7.43
N SER A 163 16.20 -5.54 8.66
CA SER A 163 17.58 -5.95 8.96
C SER A 163 17.81 -7.39 8.50
N SER A 164 18.86 -7.60 7.72
CA SER A 164 19.26 -8.88 7.11
C SER A 164 19.36 -10.05 8.09
N ARG A 165 19.49 -9.76 9.39
CA ARG A 165 19.66 -10.75 10.46
C ARG A 165 18.47 -11.69 10.64
N TRP A 166 17.24 -11.25 10.34
CA TRP A 166 16.02 -12.06 10.55
C TRP A 166 15.20 -12.25 9.27
N GLY A 167 15.74 -11.86 8.11
CA GLY A 167 15.05 -11.95 6.83
C GLY A 167 14.59 -13.37 6.52
N ASP A 168 15.45 -14.36 6.78
CA ASP A 168 15.19 -15.78 6.47
C ASP A 168 13.94 -16.35 7.15
N GLN A 169 13.77 -16.08 8.46
CA GLN A 169 12.61 -16.57 9.20
C GLN A 169 11.31 -15.91 8.73
N MET A 170 11.37 -14.61 8.42
CA MET A 170 10.22 -13.86 7.91
C MET A 170 9.80 -14.34 6.52
N VAL A 171 10.76 -14.68 5.65
CA VAL A 171 10.49 -15.30 4.35
C VAL A 171 9.75 -16.63 4.53
N ASP A 172 10.21 -17.48 5.45
CA ASP A 172 9.56 -18.77 5.72
C ASP A 172 8.14 -18.62 6.27
N ILE A 173 7.92 -17.67 7.16
CA ILE A 173 6.60 -17.33 7.71
C ILE A 173 5.68 -16.83 6.58
N ALA A 174 6.15 -15.93 5.73
CA ALA A 174 5.36 -15.38 4.62
C ALA A 174 4.94 -16.48 3.63
N ILE A 175 5.88 -17.35 3.22
CA ILE A 175 5.57 -18.46 2.30
C ILE A 175 4.57 -19.44 2.93
N LYS A 176 4.75 -19.79 4.21
CA LYS A 176 3.81 -20.66 4.94
C LYS A 176 2.42 -20.04 5.03
N ALA A 177 2.32 -18.74 5.31
CA ALA A 177 1.04 -18.04 5.39
C ALA A 177 0.32 -18.00 4.03
N VAL A 178 1.03 -17.64 2.95
CA VAL A 178 0.44 -17.59 1.61
C VAL A 178 -0.04 -18.98 1.17
N LYS A 179 0.78 -20.03 1.34
CA LYS A 179 0.41 -21.40 0.97
C LYS A 179 -0.86 -21.92 1.68
N LYS A 180 -1.12 -21.45 2.89
CA LYS A 180 -2.32 -21.83 3.66
C LYS A 180 -3.58 -21.12 3.20
N VAL A 181 -3.46 -19.91 2.66
CA VAL A 181 -4.60 -19.08 2.23
C VAL A 181 -4.97 -19.31 0.77
N VAL A 182 -4.05 -19.84 -0.04
CA VAL A 182 -4.31 -20.18 -1.45
C VAL A 182 -5.48 -21.15 -1.54
N THR A 183 -6.59 -20.66 -2.10
CA THR A 183 -7.77 -21.47 -2.38
C THR A 183 -7.86 -21.70 -3.88
N LYS A 184 -7.80 -22.97 -4.30
CA LYS A 184 -8.01 -23.36 -5.69
C LYS A 184 -9.49 -23.65 -5.91
N ARG A 185 -10.16 -22.79 -6.70
CA ARG A 185 -11.53 -23.02 -7.17
C ARG A 185 -11.50 -23.29 -8.67
N GLY A 186 -11.35 -24.55 -9.05
CA GLY A 186 -11.21 -24.95 -10.45
C GLY A 186 -9.93 -24.37 -11.08
N ASP A 187 -10.08 -23.65 -12.19
CA ASP A 187 -8.97 -22.99 -12.91
C ASP A 187 -8.53 -21.66 -12.29
N TYR A 188 -9.28 -21.12 -11.32
CA TYR A 188 -8.95 -19.87 -10.65
C TYR A 188 -8.27 -20.13 -9.30
N THR A 189 -7.09 -19.54 -9.15
CA THR A 189 -6.38 -19.49 -7.86
C THR A 189 -6.64 -18.13 -7.25
N GLU A 190 -7.34 -18.10 -6.11
CA GLU A 190 -7.64 -16.87 -5.37
C GLU A 190 -6.82 -16.85 -4.08
N VAL A 191 -6.22 -15.68 -3.79
CA VAL A 191 -5.45 -15.44 -2.57
C VAL A 191 -5.95 -14.16 -1.93
N ASP A 192 -6.83 -14.28 -0.94
CA ASP A 192 -7.29 -13.12 -0.15
C ASP A 192 -6.49 -13.00 1.15
N VAL A 193 -5.40 -12.24 1.08
CA VAL A 193 -4.53 -11.99 2.24
C VAL A 193 -5.26 -11.13 3.28
N LYS A 194 -6.10 -10.17 2.85
CA LYS A 194 -6.70 -9.16 3.73
C LYS A 194 -7.73 -9.74 4.69
N ARG A 195 -8.52 -10.72 4.23
CA ARG A 195 -9.56 -11.35 5.06
C ARG A 195 -9.08 -12.56 5.84
N TYR A 196 -8.19 -13.37 5.25
CA TYR A 196 -7.79 -14.65 5.85
C TYR A 196 -6.47 -14.60 6.64
N VAL A 197 -5.59 -13.63 6.38
CA VAL A 197 -4.36 -13.45 7.17
C VAL A 197 -4.59 -12.37 8.23
N ARG A 198 -4.81 -12.81 9.47
CA ARG A 198 -4.84 -11.91 10.62
C ARG A 198 -3.46 -11.89 11.30
N ILE A 199 -2.86 -10.71 11.39
CA ILE A 199 -1.60 -10.50 12.13
C ILE A 199 -1.94 -10.01 13.54
N GLU A 200 -1.59 -10.81 14.55
CA GLU A 200 -1.71 -10.41 15.95
C GLU A 200 -0.33 -10.16 16.54
N LYS A 201 -0.09 -8.96 17.08
CA LYS A 201 1.20 -8.56 17.65
C LYS A 201 1.15 -8.73 19.17
N ILE A 202 1.85 -9.73 19.70
CA ILE A 202 1.97 -9.96 21.14
C ILE A 202 3.32 -9.37 21.60
N PRO A 203 3.35 -8.45 22.58
CA PRO A 203 4.60 -7.94 23.13
C PRO A 203 5.30 -9.00 23.99
N GLY A 204 6.62 -9.10 23.87
CA GLY A 204 7.44 -10.09 24.56
C GLY A 204 7.96 -11.20 23.63
N GLY A 205 8.79 -12.08 24.17
CA GLY A 205 9.42 -13.17 23.41
C GLY A 205 10.53 -12.71 22.46
N GLU A 206 10.99 -13.64 21.63
CA GLU A 206 11.95 -13.38 20.55
C GLU A 206 11.29 -13.42 19.18
N LEU A 207 11.87 -12.75 18.18
CA LEU A 207 11.40 -12.81 16.79
C LEU A 207 11.43 -14.24 16.22
N SER A 208 12.32 -15.08 16.75
CA SER A 208 12.44 -16.50 16.41
C SER A 208 11.22 -17.33 16.81
N GLU A 209 10.41 -16.84 17.77
CA GLU A 209 9.22 -17.51 18.29
C GLU A 209 7.97 -17.20 17.46
N CYS A 210 8.07 -16.33 16.46
CA CYS A 210 6.97 -16.02 15.56
C CYS A 210 6.59 -17.24 14.71
N GLN A 211 5.30 -17.61 14.73
CA GLN A 211 4.78 -18.79 14.04
C GLN A 211 3.46 -18.51 13.33
N VAL A 212 3.21 -19.26 12.26
CA VAL A 212 1.94 -19.24 11.52
C VAL A 212 1.03 -20.35 12.05
N LEU A 213 0.00 -19.96 12.79
CA LEU A 213 -0.99 -20.88 13.33
C LEU A 213 -2.03 -21.28 12.28
N ASP A 214 -2.42 -22.57 12.28
CA ASP A 214 -3.55 -23.09 11.50
C ASP A 214 -4.86 -22.91 12.27
N GLY A 215 -5.36 -21.68 12.30
CA GLY A 215 -6.60 -21.35 12.99
C GLY A 215 -6.71 -19.86 13.32
N VAL A 216 -7.64 -19.54 14.22
CA VAL A 216 -7.87 -18.16 14.68
C VAL A 216 -7.45 -18.04 16.14
N MET A 217 -6.68 -16.99 16.44
CA MET A 217 -6.29 -16.65 17.80
C MET A 217 -7.19 -15.53 18.34
N PHE A 218 -7.65 -15.69 19.59
CA PHE A 218 -8.45 -14.69 20.29
C PHE A 218 -7.74 -14.28 21.58
N ASN A 219 -7.79 -12.99 21.93
CA ASN A 219 -7.26 -12.48 23.19
C ASN A 219 -8.25 -12.58 24.37
N LYS A 220 -9.33 -13.35 24.20
CA LYS A 220 -10.39 -13.53 25.21
C LYS A 220 -10.20 -14.85 25.94
N ASP A 221 -10.21 -14.79 27.26
CA ASP A 221 -10.18 -15.98 28.12
C ASP A 221 -11.60 -16.46 28.45
N VAL A 222 -11.71 -17.64 29.08
CA VAL A 222 -12.96 -18.23 29.54
C VAL A 222 -13.70 -17.32 30.53
N THR A 223 -15.02 -17.26 30.41
CA THR A 223 -15.86 -16.37 31.23
C THR A 223 -16.02 -16.83 32.67
N HIS A 224 -15.93 -18.14 32.92
CA HIS A 224 -16.16 -18.75 34.23
C HIS A 224 -14.98 -19.63 34.63
N ALA A 225 -14.49 -19.50 35.87
CA ALA A 225 -13.29 -20.21 36.34
C ALA A 225 -13.40 -21.74 36.29
N LYS A 226 -14.62 -22.28 36.45
CA LYS A 226 -14.88 -23.75 36.32
C LYS A 226 -15.09 -24.22 34.87
N MET A 227 -15.06 -23.33 33.88
CA MET A 227 -15.19 -23.72 32.48
C MET A 227 -13.93 -24.48 32.04
N ARG A 228 -14.12 -25.54 31.26
CA ARG A 228 -12.99 -26.36 30.77
C ARG A 228 -12.14 -25.54 29.81
N ARG A 229 -10.84 -25.39 30.10
CA ARG A 229 -9.88 -24.65 29.27
C ARG A 229 -9.48 -25.35 27.98
N ARG A 230 -9.57 -26.69 27.95
CA ARG A 230 -9.24 -27.51 26.78
C ARG A 230 -10.38 -28.47 26.51
N ILE A 231 -10.83 -28.48 25.26
CA ILE A 231 -11.85 -29.40 24.74
C ILE A 231 -11.23 -30.08 23.52
N GLU A 232 -11.14 -31.40 23.53
CA GLU A 232 -10.71 -32.17 22.36
C GLU A 232 -11.86 -32.21 21.34
N ASN A 233 -11.59 -31.87 20.09
CA ASN A 233 -12.57 -31.76 18.99
C ASN A 233 -13.80 -30.89 19.35
N PRO A 234 -13.62 -29.58 19.56
CA PRO A 234 -14.71 -28.68 19.94
C PRO A 234 -15.72 -28.54 18.78
N ARG A 235 -17.01 -28.49 19.12
CA ARG A 235 -18.06 -28.07 18.19
C ARG A 235 -18.26 -26.56 18.34
N ILE A 236 -17.94 -25.82 17.29
CA ILE A 236 -17.95 -24.36 17.30
C ILE A 236 -19.31 -23.87 16.81
N LEU A 237 -19.94 -22.99 17.59
CA LEU A 237 -21.17 -22.29 17.23
C LEU A 237 -20.86 -20.79 17.20
N LEU A 238 -21.15 -20.15 16.05
CA LEU A 238 -21.03 -18.70 15.90
C LEU A 238 -22.44 -18.10 16.07
N LEU A 239 -22.57 -17.17 17.00
CA LEU A 239 -23.82 -16.46 17.30
C LEU A 239 -23.55 -14.97 17.20
N ASP A 240 -24.46 -14.25 16.53
CA ASP A 240 -24.45 -12.79 16.50
C ASP A 240 -25.29 -12.18 17.64
N CYS A 241 -26.25 -12.95 18.17
CA CYS A 241 -27.10 -12.48 19.26
C CYS A 241 -26.36 -12.51 20.63
N PRO A 242 -26.49 -11.45 21.44
CA PRO A 242 -25.92 -11.45 22.78
C PRO A 242 -26.75 -12.34 23.71
N LEU A 243 -26.07 -13.03 24.64
CA LEU A 243 -26.68 -13.87 25.68
C LEU A 243 -26.85 -13.07 26.98
N GLU A 244 -27.72 -12.06 26.93
CA GLU A 244 -28.05 -11.22 28.07
C GLU A 244 -29.56 -11.00 28.19
N TYR A 245 -30.00 -10.48 29.33
CA TYR A 245 -31.40 -10.14 29.53
C TYR A 245 -31.79 -8.96 28.62
N LYS A 246 -32.61 -9.23 27.60
CA LYS A 246 -33.17 -8.19 26.74
C LYS A 246 -34.45 -7.63 27.35
N LYS A 247 -34.55 -6.31 27.43
CA LYS A 247 -35.84 -5.63 27.65
C LYS A 247 -36.58 -5.55 26.32
N GLY A 248 -37.91 -5.62 26.37
CA GLY A 248 -38.74 -5.42 25.19
C GLY A 248 -38.45 -4.05 24.58
N GLU A 249 -38.31 -3.99 23.26
CA GLU A 249 -38.21 -2.72 22.54
C GLU A 249 -39.55 -2.00 22.71
N SER A 250 -39.53 -0.85 23.39
CA SER A 250 -40.69 0.03 23.44
C SER A 250 -40.90 0.59 22.04
N THR A 251 -41.88 0.03 21.32
CA THR A 251 -42.47 0.66 20.13
C THR A 251 -43.02 2.03 20.42
#